data_AF-A0A1J3GRP0-F1
#
_entry.id   AF-A0A1J3GRP0-F1
#
_cell.length_a   1.000
_cell.length_b   1.000
_cell.length_c   1.000
_cell.angle_alpha   90.00
_cell.angle_beta   90.00
_cell.angle_gamma   90.00
#
_symmetry.space_group_name_H-M   'P 1'
#
loop_
_entity.id
_entity.type
_entity.pdbx_description
1 polymer ?
#
loop_
_entity_poly.entity_id
_entity_poly.type
_entity_poly.pdbx_seq_one_letter_code
_entity_poly.pdbx_strand_id
1 'polypeptide(L)'
;VGLDKANHGACIVHLQRNVAAKFKVKALATMISRAARAYKKSAFHDYLTEIELISPGCAEYLRSIGFHHWTRSHCFGERYNIMTSNVAESLNAVLKEARELPIVSTIEYIR
;
A
#
# COMPACT_ATOMS: atom_id res chain seq x y z
N VAL A 1 -11.30 26.20 11.45
CA VAL A 1 -11.59 25.20 10.39
C VAL A 1 -10.53 24.11 10.52
N GLY A 2 -10.92 22.94 11.04
CA GLY A 2 -10.02 21.87 11.49
C GLY A 2 -9.36 21.10 10.33
N LEU A 3 -8.04 20.96 10.42
CA LEU A 3 -7.16 20.19 9.53
C LEU A 3 -6.84 18.84 10.20
N ASP A 4 -7.63 17.77 10.08
CA ASP A 4 -7.22 16.52 10.78
C ASP A 4 -7.88 15.18 10.38
N LYS A 5 -8.31 14.89 9.13
CA LYS A 5 -8.69 13.49 8.79
C LYS A 5 -8.16 12.99 7.45
N ALA A 6 -6.87 13.19 7.19
CA ALA A 6 -6.16 12.38 6.20
C ALA A 6 -5.96 10.97 6.79
N ASN A 7 -6.84 10.04 6.46
CA ASN A 7 -6.69 8.65 6.89
C ASN A 7 -5.53 8.05 6.06
N HIS A 8 -4.34 7.87 6.64
CA HIS A 8 -3.17 7.32 5.94
C HIS A 8 -3.34 5.81 5.72
N GLY A 9 -3.66 5.39 4.49
CA GLY A 9 -3.67 3.98 4.12
C GLY A 9 -2.26 3.49 3.81
N ALA A 10 -1.95 2.24 4.15
CA ALA A 10 -0.74 1.58 3.68
C ALA A 10 -0.78 1.45 2.15
N CYS A 11 0.27 1.93 1.49
CA CYS A 11 0.40 1.77 0.04
C CYS A 11 0.47 0.27 -0.31
N ILE A 12 -0.37 -0.17 -1.24
CA ILE A 12 -0.44 -1.58 -1.67
C ILE A 12 0.93 -2.05 -2.18
N VAL A 13 1.68 -1.20 -2.90
CA VAL A 13 3.02 -1.54 -3.41
C VAL A 13 4.00 -1.83 -2.27
N HIS A 14 3.99 -1.01 -1.21
CA HIS A 14 4.82 -1.26 -0.03
C HIS A 14 4.37 -2.51 0.72
N LEU A 15 3.07 -2.72 0.87
CA LEU A 15 2.54 -3.94 1.49
C LEU A 15 2.97 -5.21 0.73
N GLN A 16 2.89 -5.19 -0.60
CA GLN A 16 3.34 -6.28 -1.45
C GLN A 16 4.85 -6.56 -1.29
N ARG A 17 5.67 -5.51 -1.26
CA ARG A 17 7.13 -5.65 -1.04
C ARG A 17 7.44 -6.23 0.34
N ASN A 18 6.76 -5.76 1.38
CA ASN A 18 6.92 -6.27 2.75
C ASN A 18 6.53 -7.75 2.84
N VAL A 19 5.42 -8.15 2.22
CA VAL A 19 4.99 -9.55 2.21
C VAL A 19 5.97 -10.41 1.42
N ALA A 20 6.41 -9.94 0.24
CA ALA A 20 7.38 -10.67 -0.57
C ALA A 20 8.71 -10.88 0.19
N ALA A 21 9.17 -9.87 0.93
CA ALA A 21 10.37 -9.97 1.77
C ALA A 21 10.17 -10.93 2.96
N LYS A 22 9.02 -10.86 3.64
CA LYS A 22 8.76 -11.61 4.88
C LYS A 22 8.37 -13.07 4.65
N PHE A 23 7.50 -13.33 3.68
CA PHE A 23 6.93 -14.66 3.44
C PHE A 23 7.56 -15.39 2.25
N LYS A 24 8.33 -14.69 1.41
CA LYS A 24 9.07 -15.26 0.25
C LYS A 24 8.20 -16.04 -0.76
N VAL A 25 6.88 -15.91 -0.70
CA VAL A 25 5.93 -16.49 -1.66
C VAL A 25 5.43 -15.42 -2.61
N LYS A 26 5.88 -15.47 -3.88
CA LYS A 26 5.52 -14.48 -4.91
C LYS A 26 4.01 -14.41 -5.18
N ALA A 27 3.32 -15.56 -5.12
CA ALA A 27 1.87 -15.62 -5.35
C ALA A 27 1.07 -14.77 -4.34
N LEU A 28 1.53 -14.69 -3.08
CA LEU A 28 0.87 -13.90 -2.03
C LEU A 28 0.83 -12.41 -2.37
N ALA A 29 1.87 -11.86 -3.01
CA ALA A 29 1.90 -10.45 -3.38
C ALA A 29 0.79 -10.11 -4.40
N THR A 30 0.52 -10.99 -5.36
CA THR A 30 -0.56 -10.81 -6.34
C THR A 30 -1.93 -10.94 -5.67
N MET A 31 -2.11 -11.93 -4.79
CA MET A 31 -3.37 -12.15 -4.08
C MET A 31 -3.72 -10.99 -3.14
N ILE A 32 -2.74 -10.44 -2.44
CA ILE A 32 -2.93 -9.27 -1.57
C ILE A 32 -3.34 -8.05 -2.38
N SER A 33 -2.80 -7.86 -3.59
CA SER A 33 -3.24 -6.79 -4.49
C SER A 33 -4.73 -6.92 -4.84
N ARG A 34 -5.20 -8.14 -5.09
CA ARG A 34 -6.61 -8.42 -5.39
C ARG A 34 -7.50 -8.18 -4.17
N ALA A 35 -7.07 -8.65 -3.00
CA ALA A 35 -7.75 -8.42 -1.73
C ALA A 35 -7.86 -6.92 -1.40
N ALA A 36 -6.74 -6.19 -1.49
CA ALA A 36 -6.67 -4.77 -1.19
C ALA A 36 -7.58 -3.92 -2.10
N ARG A 37 -7.72 -4.31 -3.37
CA ARG A 37 -8.52 -3.60 -4.38
C ARG A 37 -9.99 -4.02 -4.41
N ALA A 38 -10.37 -5.09 -3.71
CA ALA A 38 -11.74 -5.58 -3.72
C ALA A 38 -12.72 -4.49 -3.24
N TYR A 39 -13.76 -4.26 -4.05
CA TYR A 39 -14.81 -3.29 -3.73
C TYR A 39 -15.81 -3.86 -2.71
N LYS A 40 -16.17 -5.13 -2.87
CA LYS A 40 -17.12 -5.82 -2.01
C LYS A 40 -16.38 -6.47 -0.85
N LYS A 41 -16.97 -6.37 0.36
CA LYS A 41 -16.45 -7.10 1.53
C LYS A 41 -16.46 -8.61 1.31
N SER A 42 -17.45 -9.18 0.64
CA SER A 42 -17.48 -10.62 0.33
C SER A 42 -16.26 -11.06 -0.48
N ALA A 43 -16.01 -10.41 -1.62
CA ALA A 43 -14.85 -10.70 -2.46
C ALA A 43 -13.52 -10.52 -1.71
N PHE A 44 -13.42 -9.55 -0.79
CA PHE A 44 -12.26 -9.42 0.08
C PHE A 44 -12.05 -10.64 0.98
N HIS A 45 -13.12 -11.14 1.62
CA HIS A 45 -13.04 -12.31 2.50
C HIS A 45 -12.70 -13.59 1.73
N ASP A 46 -13.20 -13.74 0.50
CA ASP A 46 -12.82 -14.85 -0.37
C ASP A 46 -11.30 -14.86 -0.59
N TYR A 47 -10.72 -13.71 -0.98
CA TYR A 47 -9.27 -13.58 -1.16
C TYR A 47 -8.48 -13.78 0.13
N LEU A 48 -8.97 -13.27 1.26
CA LEU A 48 -8.31 -13.46 2.56
C LEU A 48 -8.29 -14.95 2.96
N THR A 49 -9.37 -15.68 2.66
CA THR A 49 -9.45 -17.12 2.91
C THR A 49 -8.46 -17.88 2.05
N GLU A 50 -8.34 -17.55 0.76
CA GLU A 50 -7.31 -18.15 -0.11
C GLU A 50 -5.88 -17.85 0.41
N ILE A 51 -5.62 -16.63 0.88
CA ILE A 51 -4.33 -16.26 1.48
C ILE A 51 -4.06 -17.07 2.75
N GLU A 52 -5.06 -17.26 3.60
CA GLU A 52 -4.96 -18.04 4.83
C GLU A 52 -4.68 -19.52 4.57
N LEU A 53 -5.27 -20.09 3.53
CA LEU A 53 -4.98 -21.47 3.11
C LEU A 53 -3.53 -21.65 2.65
N ILE A 54 -2.94 -20.65 1.99
CA ILE A 54 -1.55 -20.70 1.51
C ILE A 54 -0.56 -20.37 2.63
N SER A 55 -0.89 -19.37 3.45
CA SER A 55 -0.02 -18.88 4.51
C SER A 55 -0.85 -18.28 5.64
N PRO A 56 -1.19 -19.08 6.67
CA PRO A 56 -1.90 -18.60 7.85
C PRO A 56 -1.18 -17.43 8.53
N GLY A 57 0.15 -17.48 8.61
CA GLY A 57 0.96 -16.39 9.16
C GLY A 57 0.90 -15.10 8.34
N CYS A 58 0.70 -15.19 7.02
CA CYS A 58 0.48 -14.00 6.19
C CYS A 58 -0.90 -13.39 6.47
N ALA A 59 -1.94 -14.23 6.57
CA ALA A 59 -3.29 -13.77 6.91
C ALA A 59 -3.32 -13.10 8.30
N GLU A 60 -2.65 -13.68 9.31
CA GLU A 60 -2.52 -13.08 10.63
C GLU A 60 -1.78 -11.74 10.60
N TYR A 61 -0.67 -11.65 9.86
CA TYR A 61 0.04 -10.39 9.65
C TYR A 61 -0.86 -9.33 8.98
N LEU A 62 -1.65 -9.70 7.98
CA LEU A 62 -2.58 -8.78 7.32
C LEU A 62 -3.73 -8.32 8.23
N ARG A 63 -4.19 -9.19 9.13
CA ARG A 63 -5.17 -8.85 10.17
C ARG A 63 -4.59 -7.86 11.18
N SER A 64 -3.34 -8.03 11.59
CA SER A 64 -2.71 -7.16 12.59
C SER A 64 -2.44 -5.73 12.09
N ILE A 65 -2.32 -5.53 10.77
CA ILE A 65 -2.27 -4.18 10.16
C ILE A 65 -3.64 -3.47 10.26
N GLY A 66 -4.73 -4.23 10.37
CA GLY A 66 -6.10 -3.73 10.35
C GLY A 66 -6.60 -3.45 8.93
N PHE A 67 -7.71 -4.05 8.53
CA PHE A 67 -8.18 -4.04 7.14
C PHE A 67 -8.42 -2.63 6.57
N HIS A 68 -8.97 -1.72 7.37
CA HIS A 68 -9.20 -0.34 6.96
C HIS A 68 -7.93 0.43 6.57
N HIS A 69 -6.74 -0.05 6.94
CA HIS A 69 -5.47 0.57 6.55
C HIS A 69 -5.05 0.19 5.13
N TRP A 70 -5.41 -0.99 4.63
CA TRP A 70 -4.83 -1.51 3.38
C TRP A 70 -5.85 -2.05 2.38
N THR A 71 -7.14 -2.06 2.73
CA THR A 71 -8.21 -2.53 1.85
C THR A 71 -9.17 -1.40 1.50
N ARG A 72 -9.69 -1.47 0.27
CA ARG A 72 -10.72 -0.55 -0.20
C ARG A 72 -12.08 -0.87 0.42
N SER A 73 -12.48 -2.13 0.45
CA SER A 73 -13.79 -2.58 0.96
C SER A 73 -14.05 -2.29 2.44
N HIS A 74 -12.99 -2.06 3.24
CA HIS A 74 -13.10 -1.70 4.66
C HIS A 74 -12.71 -0.24 4.95
N CYS A 75 -12.44 0.58 3.93
CA CYS A 75 -12.18 2.00 4.10
C CYS A 75 -13.49 2.80 4.04
N PHE A 76 -13.76 3.61 5.06
CA PHE A 76 -14.82 4.63 5.03
C PHE A 76 -14.28 5.89 4.33
N GLY A 77 -14.60 6.09 3.05
CA GLY A 77 -14.33 7.32 2.29
C GLY A 77 -13.61 7.12 0.95
N GLU A 78 -13.71 8.14 0.09
CA GLU A 78 -13.00 8.26 -1.20
C GLU A 78 -11.49 8.46 -0.96
N ARG A 79 -10.72 7.37 -0.86
CA ARG A 79 -9.26 7.43 -0.73
C ARG A 79 -8.58 7.32 -2.09
N TYR A 80 -8.04 8.43 -2.56
CA TYR A 80 -7.14 8.48 -3.72
C TYR A 80 -5.82 7.70 -3.46
N ASN A 81 -5.33 7.67 -2.21
CA ASN A 81 -3.98 7.17 -1.86
C ASN A 81 -3.85 5.64 -1.68
N ILE A 82 -4.95 4.87 -1.62
CA ILE A 82 -4.84 3.39 -1.63
C ILE A 82 -4.41 2.90 -3.03
N MET A 83 -4.77 3.66 -4.07
CA MET A 83 -4.61 3.24 -5.46
C MET A 83 -3.40 3.86 -6.17
N THR A 84 -2.98 5.07 -5.81
CA THR A 84 -1.89 5.76 -6.50
C THR A 84 -0.60 5.76 -5.68
N SER A 85 0.23 4.74 -5.94
CA SER A 85 1.68 4.84 -5.81
C SER A 85 2.23 6.09 -6.53
N ASN A 86 1.50 6.68 -7.50
CA ASN A 86 1.96 7.78 -8.35
C ASN A 86 2.67 8.94 -7.63
N VAL A 87 2.11 9.51 -6.56
CA VAL A 87 2.80 10.65 -5.88
C VAL A 87 4.05 10.18 -5.15
N ALA A 88 3.98 9.09 -4.39
CA ALA A 88 5.13 8.57 -3.67
C ALA A 88 6.20 7.99 -4.61
N GLU A 89 5.80 7.42 -5.74
CA GLU A 89 6.67 6.83 -6.75
C GLU A 89 7.29 7.91 -7.65
N SER A 90 6.55 8.95 -8.02
CA SER A 90 7.10 10.13 -8.69
C SER A 90 8.05 10.90 -7.78
N LEU A 91 7.70 11.09 -6.50
CA LEU A 91 8.61 11.70 -5.53
C LEU A 91 9.84 10.81 -5.27
N ASN A 92 9.68 9.49 -5.16
CA ASN A 92 10.82 8.58 -5.02
C ASN A 92 11.66 8.48 -6.30
N ALA A 93 11.06 8.58 -7.49
CA ALA A 93 11.78 8.62 -8.76
C ALA A 93 12.57 9.93 -8.88
N VAL A 94 11.94 11.07 -8.61
CA VAL A 94 12.59 12.39 -8.58
C VAL A 94 13.70 12.43 -7.52
N LEU A 95 13.49 11.89 -6.32
CA LEU A 95 14.52 11.82 -5.27
C LEU A 95 15.64 10.83 -5.61
N LYS A 96 15.33 9.76 -6.36
CA LYS A 96 16.32 8.80 -6.83
C LYS A 96 17.18 9.40 -7.95
N GLU A 97 16.60 10.16 -8.87
CA GLU A 97 17.34 10.91 -9.91
C GLU A 97 18.11 12.10 -9.31
N ALA A 98 17.57 12.77 -8.29
CA ALA A 98 18.26 13.83 -7.57
C ALA A 98 19.47 13.33 -6.77
N ARG A 99 19.62 12.01 -6.55
CA ARG A 99 20.81 11.43 -5.94
C ARG A 99 22.04 11.43 -6.86
N GLU A 100 21.84 11.70 -8.16
CA GLU A 100 22.90 11.87 -9.15
C GLU A 100 23.25 13.35 -9.42
N LEU A 101 22.54 14.29 -8.78
CA LEU A 101 22.78 15.72 -8.94
C LEU A 101 23.21 16.36 -7.61
N PRO A 102 24.13 17.34 -7.63
CA PRO A 102 24.52 18.05 -6.41
C PRO A 102 23.30 18.74 -5.79
N ILE A 103 23.12 18.55 -4.49
CA ILE A 103 22.06 19.08 -3.59
C ILE A 103 21.73 20.57 -3.77
N VAL A 104 22.60 21.34 -4.44
CA VAL A 104 22.47 22.78 -4.63
C VAL A 104 21.32 23.15 -5.59
N SER A 105 21.00 22.31 -6.59
CA SER A 105 19.99 22.66 -7.61
C SER A 105 18.55 22.54 -7.12
N THR A 106 18.28 21.75 -6.07
CA THR A 106 16.92 21.55 -5.55
C THR A 106 16.43 22.74 -4.72
N ILE A 107 17.35 23.50 -4.10
CA ILE A 107 16.99 24.68 -3.30
C ILE A 107 16.57 25.88 -4.16
N GLU A 108 17.09 25.99 -5.37
CA GLU A 108 16.80 27.11 -6.28
C GLU A 108 15.47 26.98 -7.03
N TYR A 109 14.85 25.78 -7.05
CA TYR A 109 13.54 25.56 -7.69
C TYR A 109 12.34 25.79 -6.75
N ILE A 110 12.59 25.87 -5.43
CA ILE A 110 11.55 25.97 -4.39
C ILE A 110 11.41 27.43 -3.88
N ARG A 111 11.96 28.40 -4.61
CA ARG A 111 11.86 29.82 -4.26
C ARG A 111 10.75 30.54 -5.03
#